data_AF-A0A512DJW6-F1
#
_entry.id   AF-A0A512DJW6-F1
#
_cell.length_a   1.000
_cell.length_b   1.000
_cell.length_c   1.000
_cell.angle_alpha   90.00
_cell.angle_beta   90.00
_cell.angle_gamma   90.00
#
_symmetry.space_group_name_H-M   'P 1'
#
loop_
_entity.id
_entity.type
_entity.pdbx_description
1 polymer ?
#
loop_
_entity_poly.entity_id
_entity_poly.type
_entity_poly.pdbx_seq_one_letter_code
_entity_poly.pdbx_strand_id
1 'polypeptide(L)'
;MLGVVFLLIGIAGFVPGLMHSPEHVGDVEVTQNFGRLMGLFPVNALHNVVHIVFGIWGIAAYRSYTGARGYSKAVAALYAVLAVMGIIPGLNTTFGLIPLYGHDIWLHAVIAIAAAYFGFVATDRSVGYSSTTTTTNHRI
;
A
#
# COMPACT_ATOMS: atom_id res chain seq x y z
N MET A 1 6.86 6.85 3.78
CA MET A 1 7.31 6.51 2.42
C MET A 1 6.21 5.86 1.60
N LEU A 2 5.55 4.80 2.06
CA LEU A 2 4.44 4.14 1.33
C LEU A 2 3.39 5.12 0.76
N GLY A 3 2.91 6.08 1.55
CA GLY A 3 1.94 7.08 1.07
C GLY A 3 2.45 7.94 -0.10
N VAL A 4 3.73 8.34 -0.09
CA VAL A 4 4.31 9.11 -1.21
C VAL A 4 4.39 8.24 -2.46
N VAL A 5 4.81 6.98 -2.33
CA VAL A 5 4.89 6.04 -3.44
C VAL A 5 3.50 5.81 -4.07
N PHE A 6 2.48 5.55 -3.25
CA PHE A 6 1.11 5.41 -3.75
C PHE A 6 0.60 6.66 -4.46
N LEU A 7 0.89 7.84 -3.93
CA LEU A 7 0.49 9.09 -4.56
C LEU A 7 1.17 9.27 -5.93
N LEU A 8 2.48 9.00 -6.02
CA LEU A 8 3.22 9.11 -7.28
C LEU A 8 2.72 8.11 -8.33
N ILE A 9 2.48 6.86 -7.94
CA ILE A 9 1.93 5.83 -8.85
C ILE A 9 0.53 6.22 -9.33
N GLY A 10 -0.33 6.67 -8.41
CA GLY A 10 -1.68 7.12 -8.76
C GLY A 10 -1.69 8.29 -9.73
N ILE A 11 -0.79 9.26 -9.57
CA ILE A 11 -0.62 10.37 -10.52
C ILE A 11 -0.07 9.87 -11.86
N ALA A 12 0.94 8.99 -11.83
CA ALA A 12 1.58 8.44 -13.04
C ALA A 12 0.59 7.69 -13.94
N GLY A 13 -0.41 7.02 -13.37
CA GLY A 13 -1.47 6.34 -14.13
C GLY A 13 -2.40 7.26 -14.93
N PHE A 14 -2.34 8.58 -14.71
CA PHE A 14 -3.04 9.57 -15.55
C PHE A 14 -2.13 10.23 -16.59
N VAL A 15 -0.85 9.86 -16.66
CA VAL A 15 0.10 10.41 -17.64
C VAL A 15 0.11 9.52 -18.88
N PRO A 16 -0.38 9.98 -20.04
CA PRO A 16 -0.51 9.14 -21.24
C PRO A 16 0.82 8.56 -21.72
N GLY A 17 1.94 9.27 -21.52
CA GLY A 17 3.29 8.81 -21.90
C GLY A 17 3.84 7.64 -21.08
N LEU A 18 3.20 7.28 -19.96
CA LEU A 18 3.58 6.14 -19.11
C LEU A 18 2.60 4.97 -19.23
N MET A 19 1.48 5.18 -19.94
CA MET A 19 0.40 4.22 -20.09
C MET A 19 0.49 3.53 -21.46
N HIS A 20 0.63 2.21 -21.44
CA HIS A 20 0.68 1.40 -22.65
C HIS A 20 -0.71 0.82 -22.95
N SER A 21 -1.03 0.71 -24.24
CA SER A 21 -2.28 0.10 -24.68
C SER A 21 -2.39 -1.33 -24.17
N PRO A 22 -3.57 -1.74 -23.65
CA PRO A 22 -3.76 -3.09 -23.17
C PRO A 22 -3.82 -4.07 -24.34
N GLU A 23 -2.99 -5.12 -24.32
CA GLU A 23 -3.04 -6.22 -25.29
C GLU A 23 -4.26 -7.14 -25.08
N HIS A 24 -4.85 -7.10 -23.88
CA HIS A 24 -6.04 -7.86 -23.52
C HIS A 24 -6.87 -7.06 -22.52
N VAL A 25 -8.16 -6.92 -22.79
CA VAL A 25 -9.14 -6.43 -21.83
C VAL A 25 -9.72 -7.68 -21.17
N GLY A 26 -9.29 -7.98 -19.94
CA GLY A 26 -9.87 -9.09 -19.16
C GLY A 26 -11.32 -8.78 -18.72
N ASP A 27 -11.77 -9.39 -17.63
CA ASP A 27 -13.13 -9.19 -17.05
C ASP A 27 -13.31 -7.83 -16.35
N VAL A 28 -12.80 -6.74 -16.95
CA VAL A 28 -12.88 -5.38 -16.42
C VAL A 28 -13.98 -4.64 -17.17
N GLU A 29 -15.02 -4.22 -16.45
CA GLU A 29 -16.15 -3.45 -16.99
C GLU A 29 -15.81 -1.96 -17.10
N VAL A 30 -14.98 -1.44 -16.18
CA VAL A 30 -14.52 -0.04 -16.21
C VAL A 30 -13.25 0.10 -17.03
N THR A 31 -13.43 0.45 -18.31
CA THR A 31 -12.34 0.61 -19.28
C THR A 31 -11.81 2.04 -19.40
N GLN A 32 -12.35 2.99 -18.63
CA GLN A 32 -11.89 4.38 -18.65
C GLN A 32 -10.42 4.48 -18.20
N ASN A 33 -9.57 5.02 -19.09
CA ASN A 33 -8.12 5.09 -18.90
C ASN A 33 -7.50 3.73 -18.53
N PHE A 34 -8.09 2.63 -19.03
CA PHE A 34 -7.57 1.30 -18.83
C PHE A 34 -6.35 1.07 -19.72
N GLY A 35 -5.26 0.63 -19.10
CA GLY A 35 -4.00 0.35 -19.78
C GLY A 35 -3.00 -0.28 -18.82
N ARG A 36 -1.76 -0.39 -19.27
CA ARG A 36 -0.67 -0.89 -18.42
C ARG A 36 0.28 0.24 -18.06
N LEU A 37 0.40 0.53 -16.77
CA LEU A 37 1.41 1.46 -16.28
C LEU A 37 2.80 0.83 -16.46
N MET A 38 3.68 1.53 -17.18
CA MET A 38 5.01 1.03 -17.57
C MET A 38 4.97 -0.30 -18.35
N GLY A 39 3.84 -0.64 -18.97
CA GLY A 39 3.66 -1.92 -19.68
C GLY A 39 3.48 -3.15 -18.79
N LEU A 40 3.53 -3.01 -17.46
CA LEU A 40 3.50 -4.16 -16.53
C LEU A 40 2.21 -4.25 -15.73
N PHE A 41 1.78 -3.14 -15.13
CA PHE A 41 0.71 -3.11 -14.13
C PHE A 41 -0.62 -2.71 -14.76
N PRO A 42 -1.63 -3.61 -14.84
CA PRO A 42 -2.94 -3.25 -15.35
C PRO A 42 -3.61 -2.24 -14.41
N VAL A 43 -3.86 -1.03 -14.89
CA VAL A 43 -4.53 0.02 -14.11
C VAL A 43 -5.64 0.66 -14.94
N ASN A 44 -6.63 1.22 -14.26
CA ASN A 44 -7.62 2.10 -14.86
C ASN A 44 -7.77 3.37 -14.02
N ALA A 45 -8.63 4.29 -14.47
CA ALA A 45 -8.88 5.54 -13.75
C ALA A 45 -9.23 5.30 -12.27
N LEU A 46 -10.07 4.30 -11.97
CA LEU A 46 -10.50 4.00 -10.61
C LEU A 46 -9.34 3.47 -9.75
N HIS A 47 -8.52 2.55 -10.30
CA HIS A 47 -7.34 2.03 -9.62
C HIS A 47 -6.38 3.17 -9.24
N ASN A 48 -6.17 4.12 -10.15
CA ASN A 48 -5.32 5.28 -9.92
C ASN A 48 -5.88 6.22 -8.83
N VAL A 49 -7.20 6.45 -8.82
CA VAL A 49 -7.85 7.22 -7.75
C VAL A 49 -7.67 6.54 -6.40
N VAL A 50 -7.84 5.21 -6.32
CA VAL A 50 -7.59 4.45 -5.10
C VAL A 50 -6.15 4.65 -4.62
N HIS A 51 -5.16 4.56 -5.50
CA HIS A 51 -3.77 4.84 -5.16
C HIS A 51 -3.55 6.27 -4.61
N ILE A 52 -4.17 7.29 -5.22
CA ILE A 52 -4.11 8.67 -4.71
C ILE A 52 -4.69 8.77 -3.31
N VAL A 53 -5.84 8.15 -3.05
CA VAL A 53 -6.51 8.14 -1.73
C VAL A 53 -5.61 7.47 -0.67
N PHE A 54 -5.06 6.29 -0.98
CA PHE A 54 -4.09 5.61 -0.10
C PHE A 54 -2.83 6.46 0.13
N GLY A 55 -2.41 7.22 -0.88
CA GLY A 55 -1.27 8.10 -0.80
C GLY A 55 -1.49 9.28 0.15
N ILE A 56 -2.61 9.99 -0.02
CA ILE A 56 -3.04 11.08 0.86
C ILE A 56 -3.21 10.56 2.29
N TRP A 57 -3.85 9.40 2.47
CA TRP A 57 -4.01 8.80 3.80
C TRP A 57 -2.68 8.44 4.45
N GLY A 58 -1.75 7.87 3.68
CA GLY A 58 -0.41 7.55 4.19
C GLY A 58 0.42 8.78 4.58
N ILE A 59 0.32 9.86 3.80
CA ILE A 59 0.94 11.15 4.15
C ILE A 59 0.29 11.74 5.40
N ALA A 60 -1.04 11.62 5.54
CA ALA A 60 -1.73 12.10 6.73
C ALA A 60 -1.38 11.29 7.98
N ALA A 61 -1.27 9.97 7.85
CA ALA A 61 -0.92 9.04 8.92
C ALA A 61 0.53 9.19 9.39
N TYR A 62 1.43 9.69 8.54
CA TYR A 62 2.84 9.94 8.90
C TYR A 62 3.01 10.92 10.07
N ARG A 63 2.00 11.76 10.37
CA ARG A 63 2.07 12.79 11.42
C ARG A 63 2.18 12.24 12.85
N SER A 64 1.90 10.96 13.07
CA SER A 64 2.07 10.34 14.38
C SER A 64 2.48 8.88 14.26
N TYR A 65 3.22 8.39 15.26
CA TYR A 65 3.63 6.99 15.30
C TYR A 65 2.42 6.03 15.31
N THR A 66 1.42 6.33 16.15
CA THR A 66 0.18 5.55 16.24
C THR A 66 -0.58 5.55 14.91
N GLY A 67 -0.63 6.70 14.23
CA GLY A 67 -1.25 6.83 12.90
C GLY A 67 -0.52 6.00 11.84
N ALA A 68 0.80 6.13 11.76
CA ALA A 68 1.63 5.40 10.80
C ALA A 68 1.55 3.88 11.01
N ARG A 69 1.53 3.42 12.26
CA ARG A 69 1.37 2.00 12.60
C ARG A 69 -0.04 1.49 12.27
N GLY A 70 -1.08 2.28 12.57
CA GLY A 70 -2.47 1.97 12.20
C GLY A 70 -2.65 1.86 10.69
N TYR A 71 -2.10 2.81 9.93
CA TYR A 71 -2.07 2.78 8.46
C TYR A 71 -1.37 1.52 7.94
N SER A 72 -0.20 1.17 8.50
CA SER A 72 0.56 -0.02 8.07
C SER A 72 -0.22 -1.31 8.30
N LYS A 73 -0.92 -1.44 9.45
CA LYS A 73 -1.79 -2.59 9.71
C LYS A 73 -2.97 -2.68 8.72
N ALA A 74 -3.61 -1.55 8.43
CA ALA A 74 -4.73 -1.51 7.49
C ALA A 74 -4.28 -1.85 6.06
N VAL A 75 -3.17 -1.27 5.60
CA VAL A 75 -2.57 -1.59 4.30
C VAL A 75 -2.19 -3.07 4.23
N ALA A 76 -1.58 -3.63 5.29
CA ALA A 76 -1.24 -5.04 5.34
C ALA A 76 -2.47 -5.94 5.12
N ALA A 77 -3.57 -5.67 5.84
CA ALA A 77 -4.80 -6.44 5.72
C ALA A 77 -5.44 -6.29 4.34
N LEU A 78 -5.61 -5.05 3.86
CA LEU A 78 -6.26 -4.77 2.58
C LEU A 78 -5.48 -5.37 1.41
N TYR A 79 -4.17 -5.17 1.37
CA TYR A 79 -3.32 -5.65 0.27
C TYR A 79 -3.13 -7.18 0.33
N ALA A 80 -3.18 -7.80 1.51
CA ALA A 80 -3.23 -9.26 1.60
C ALA A 80 -4.51 -9.83 0.99
N VAL A 81 -5.67 -9.22 1.29
CA VAL A 81 -6.95 -9.62 0.68
C VAL A 81 -6.92 -9.45 -0.84
N LEU A 82 -6.44 -8.31 -1.34
CA LEU A 82 -6.32 -8.06 -2.78
C LEU A 82 -5.38 -9.06 -3.48
N ALA A 83 -4.25 -9.40 -2.86
CA ALA A 83 -3.33 -10.41 -3.40
C ALA A 83 -3.97 -11.80 -3.47
N VAL A 84 -4.69 -12.20 -2.41
CA VAL A 84 -5.42 -13.48 -2.37
C VAL A 84 -6.53 -13.50 -3.42
N MET A 85 -7.32 -12.43 -3.54
CA MET A 85 -8.35 -12.30 -4.57
C MET A 85 -7.77 -12.43 -5.98
N GLY A 86 -6.64 -11.78 -6.25
CA GLY A 86 -5.98 -11.83 -7.55
C GLY A 86 -5.48 -13.23 -7.96
N ILE A 87 -5.14 -14.09 -6.99
CA ILE A 87 -4.75 -15.49 -7.25
C ILE A 87 -5.96 -16.36 -7.60
N ILE A 88 -7.13 -16.07 -7.03
CA ILE A 88 -8.34 -16.88 -7.20
C ILE A 88 -9.00 -16.54 -8.54
N PRO A 89 -9.12 -17.50 -9.48
CA PRO A 89 -9.84 -17.28 -10.73
C PRO A 89 -11.28 -16.85 -10.47
N GLY A 90 -11.74 -15.78 -11.12
CA GLY A 90 -13.07 -15.20 -10.93
C GLY A 90 -13.17 -14.13 -9.84
N LEU A 91 -12.12 -13.92 -9.03
CA LEU A 91 -12.00 -12.79 -8.08
C LEU A 91 -10.88 -11.81 -8.48
N ASN A 92 -10.33 -11.98 -9.68
CA ASN A 92 -9.23 -11.20 -10.24
C ASN A 92 -9.62 -9.76 -10.63
N THR A 93 -10.83 -9.32 -10.28
CA THR A 93 -11.27 -7.92 -10.32
C THR A 93 -12.15 -7.60 -9.11
N THR A 94 -12.24 -6.34 -8.70
CA THR A 94 -13.24 -5.92 -7.69
C THR A 94 -14.60 -5.67 -8.35
N PHE A 95 -15.34 -6.73 -8.66
CA PHE A 95 -16.63 -6.66 -9.36
C PHE A 95 -16.53 -5.98 -10.74
N GLY A 96 -15.47 -6.28 -11.50
CA GLY A 96 -15.21 -5.63 -12.79
C GLY A 96 -14.68 -4.20 -12.72
N LEU A 97 -14.53 -3.61 -11.53
CA LEU A 97 -14.16 -2.20 -11.37
C LEU A 97 -12.64 -1.97 -11.37
N ILE A 98 -11.88 -2.76 -10.62
CA ILE A 98 -10.43 -2.59 -10.48
C ILE A 98 -9.77 -3.91 -10.89
N PRO A 99 -8.82 -3.91 -11.84
CA PRO A 99 -8.04 -5.09 -12.18
C PRO A 99 -7.15 -5.52 -11.01
N LEU A 100 -7.11 -6.82 -10.69
CA LEU A 100 -6.27 -7.40 -9.63
C LEU A 100 -5.38 -8.55 -10.15
N TYR A 101 -5.11 -8.60 -11.45
CA TYR A 101 -4.39 -9.70 -12.10
C TYR A 101 -2.99 -9.32 -12.59
N GLY A 102 -2.22 -10.32 -13.02
CA GLY A 102 -0.88 -10.12 -13.58
C GLY A 102 0.12 -9.64 -12.54
N HIS A 103 0.90 -8.61 -12.86
CA HIS A 103 1.95 -8.08 -11.97
C HIS A 103 1.38 -7.45 -10.70
N ASP A 104 0.11 -7.05 -10.69
CA ASP A 104 -0.54 -6.44 -9.52
C ASP A 104 -0.63 -7.40 -8.35
N ILE A 105 -0.82 -8.71 -8.60
CA ILE A 105 -0.88 -9.74 -7.55
C ILE A 105 0.41 -9.70 -6.71
N TRP A 106 1.55 -9.71 -7.39
CA TRP A 106 2.87 -9.72 -6.76
C TRP A 106 3.15 -8.39 -6.07
N LEU A 107 2.79 -7.28 -6.70
CA LEU A 107 2.92 -5.96 -6.09
C LEU A 107 2.09 -5.88 -4.79
N HIS A 108 0.85 -6.36 -4.80
CA HIS A 108 0.00 -6.41 -3.63
C HIS A 108 0.60 -7.26 -2.51
N ALA A 109 1.12 -8.45 -2.85
CA ALA A 109 1.77 -9.32 -1.88
C ALA A 109 3.00 -8.68 -1.23
N VAL A 110 3.88 -8.04 -2.02
CA VAL A 110 5.08 -7.35 -1.51
C VAL A 110 4.70 -6.20 -0.58
N ILE A 111 3.70 -5.41 -0.96
CA ILE A 111 3.18 -4.31 -0.11
C ILE A 111 2.59 -4.87 1.18
N ALA A 112 1.81 -5.94 1.11
CA ALA A 112 1.20 -6.56 2.29
C ALA A 112 2.27 -7.03 3.28
N ILE A 113 3.33 -7.68 2.79
CA ILE A 113 4.45 -8.15 3.62
C ILE A 113 5.19 -6.98 4.27
N ALA A 114 5.55 -5.96 3.48
CA ALA A 114 6.24 -4.78 4.00
C ALA A 114 5.39 -4.06 5.05
N ALA A 115 4.11 -3.85 4.76
CA ALA A 115 3.17 -3.20 5.67
C ALA A 115 2.92 -4.03 6.94
N ALA A 116 2.88 -5.36 6.84
CA ALA A 116 2.74 -6.24 7.99
C ALA A 116 3.94 -6.13 8.93
N TYR A 117 5.16 -6.09 8.36
CA TYR A 117 6.37 -5.88 9.14
C TYR A 117 6.31 -4.57 9.95
N PHE A 118 5.98 -3.45 9.31
CA PHE A 118 5.89 -2.15 10.01
C PHE A 118 4.67 -2.02 10.92
N GLY A 119 3.56 -2.70 10.62
CA GLY A 119 2.34 -2.65 11.41
C GLY A 119 2.43 -3.49 12.69
N PHE A 120 3.01 -4.69 12.59
CA PHE A 120 2.97 -5.69 13.66
C PHE A 120 4.34 -5.95 14.32
N VAL A 121 5.43 -5.95 13.55
CA VAL A 121 6.75 -6.40 14.03
C VAL A 121 7.63 -5.24 14.50
N ALA A 122 7.62 -4.10 13.79
CA ALA A 122 8.38 -2.92 14.19
C ALA A 122 7.94 -2.47 15.59
N THR A 123 8.85 -2.59 16.55
CA THR A 123 8.64 -2.23 17.96
C THR A 123 9.43 -0.97 18.26
N ASP A 124 8.89 -0.09 19.12
CA ASP A 124 9.62 1.07 19.60
C ASP A 124 10.90 0.61 20.29
N ARG A 125 12.06 1.03 19.75
CA ARG A 125 13.27 1.08 20.55
C ARG A 125 13.10 2.22 21.53
N SER A 126 12.40 1.99 22.63
CA SER A 126 12.66 2.76 23.83
C SER A 126 14.12 2.48 24.18
N VAL A 127 14.99 3.38 23.75
CA VAL A 127 16.37 3.42 24.23
C VAL A 127 16.25 3.45 25.74
N GLY A 128 16.58 2.34 26.38
CA GLY A 128 16.54 2.17 27.81
C GLY A 128 17.54 3.12 28.43
N TYR A 129 17.15 4.39 28.59
CA TYR A 129 17.67 5.18 29.66
C TYR A 129 16.98 4.65 30.91
N SER A 130 17.44 3.48 31.36
CA SER A 130 17.25 3.08 32.75
C SER A 130 17.81 4.24 33.55
N SER A 131 16.92 5.08 34.08
CA SER A 131 17.28 6.08 35.06
C SER A 131 17.98 5.34 36.18
N THR A 132 19.32 5.35 36.16
CA THR A 132 20.13 4.94 37.29
C THR A 132 19.75 5.90 38.40
N THR A 133 18.78 5.49 39.21
CA THR A 133 18.46 6.13 40.47
C THR A 133 19.69 5.94 41.35
N THR A 134 20.61 6.90 41.29
CA THR A 134 21.67 7.05 42.27
C THR A 134 21.01 7.29 43.62
N THR A 135 20.81 6.23 44.39
CA THR A 135 20.46 6.31 45.80
C THR A 135 21.69 6.85 46.54
N THR A 136 21.80 8.17 46.65
CA THR A 136 22.75 8.82 47.56
C THR A 136 22.28 8.54 48.99
N ASN A 137 22.81 7.44 49.55
CA ASN A 137 22.57 7.03 50.92
C ASN A 137 23.50 7.84 51.83
N HIS A 138 23.18 9.12 52.07
CA HIS A 138 23.87 9.89 53.10
C HIS A 138 23.24 9.52 54.46
N ARG A 139 23.82 8.51 55.10
CA ARG A 139 23.66 8.32 56.54
C ARG A 139 24.54 9.36 57.24
N ILE A 140 23.90 10.08 58.16
CA ILE A 140 24.35 10.72 59.42
C ILE A 140 25.80 11.20 59.50
#